data_AF-C5LM05-F1
#
_entry.id   AF-C5LM05-F1
#
_cell.length_a   1.000
_cell.length_b   1.000
_cell.length_c   1.000
_cell.angle_alpha   90.00
_cell.angle_beta   90.00
_cell.angle_gamma   90.00
#
_symmetry.space_group_name_H-M   'P 1'
#
loop_
_entity.id
_entity.type
_entity.pdbx_description
1 polymer ?
#
loop_
_entity_poly.entity_id
_entity_poly.type
_entity_poly.pdbx_seq_one_letter_code
_entity_poly.pdbx_strand_id
1 'polypeptide(L)'
;MVVKECAKDVCTGKIIASGANASIEIRQVETVVSKSPGRNLEVVLPSVHNLPVGAVVSLKSRHARQGKASVISKSMDGLQEYLVPLNSVCEFADNST
;
A
#
# COMPACT_ATOMS: atom_id res chain seq x y z
N MET A 1 -1.99 -11.72 -0.01
CA MET A 1 -2.17 -12.02 1.44
C MET A 1 -2.65 -10.74 2.10
N VAL A 2 -3.55 -10.83 3.08
CA VAL A 2 -3.85 -9.69 3.95
C VAL A 2 -2.88 -9.74 5.12
N VAL A 3 -1.97 -8.77 5.19
CA VAL A 3 -0.99 -8.66 6.28
C VAL A 3 -1.69 -8.11 7.51
N LYS A 4 -1.51 -8.78 8.66
CA LYS A 4 -2.06 -8.34 9.95
C LYS A 4 -1.01 -7.62 10.78
N GLU A 5 0.20 -8.16 10.82
CA GLU A 5 1.34 -7.55 11.50
C GLU A 5 2.64 -7.90 10.77
N CYS A 6 3.65 -7.05 10.90
CA CYS A 6 5.02 -7.39 10.55
C CYS A 6 5.92 -7.14 11.76
N ALA A 7 6.71 -8.14 12.14
CA ALA A 7 7.71 -8.06 13.19
C ALA A 7 9.09 -8.33 12.59
N LYS A 8 9.95 -7.30 12.59
CA LYS A 8 11.26 -7.32 11.92
C LYS A 8 11.12 -7.70 10.44
N ASP A 9 11.63 -8.86 10.04
CA ASP A 9 11.67 -9.34 8.67
C ASP A 9 10.53 -10.33 8.35
N VAL A 10 9.59 -10.58 9.26
CA VAL A 10 8.51 -11.55 9.05
C VAL A 10 7.17 -10.86 9.18
N CYS A 11 6.30 -11.07 8.19
CA CYS A 11 4.91 -10.64 8.21
C CYS A 11 3.99 -11.82 8.43
N THR A 12 3.01 -11.66 9.32
CA THR A 12 1.95 -12.65 9.53
C THR A 12 0.64 -12.13 8.97
N GLY A 13 -0.17 -13.03 8.43
CA GLY A 13 -1.40 -12.65 7.75
C GLY A 13 -2.22 -13.84 7.27
N LYS A 14 -3.26 -13.55 6.51
CA LYS A 14 -4.17 -14.55 5.93
C LYS A 14 -4.00 -14.59 4.42
N ILE A 15 -3.73 -15.76 3.86
CA ILE A 15 -3.67 -15.97 2.41
C ILE A 15 -5.11 -15.93 1.89
N ILE A 16 -5.40 -14.99 0.97
CA ILE A 16 -6.77 -14.76 0.48
C ILE A 16 -7.33 -16.01 -0.21
N ALA A 17 -6.52 -16.69 -1.05
CA ALA A 17 -6.98 -17.82 -1.85
C ALA A 17 -7.35 -19.07 -1.02
N SER A 18 -6.65 -19.33 0.09
CA SER A 18 -6.87 -20.53 0.91
C SER A 18 -7.56 -20.23 2.24
N GLY A 19 -7.62 -18.96 2.65
CA GLY A 19 -8.05 -18.55 3.98
C GLY A 19 -7.11 -18.95 5.12
N ALA A 20 -5.97 -19.60 4.82
CA ALA A 20 -5.01 -20.05 5.82
C ALA A 20 -4.19 -18.89 6.40
N ASN A 21 -3.82 -19.01 7.67
CA ASN A 21 -2.83 -18.14 8.26
C ASN A 21 -1.43 -18.52 7.76
N ALA A 22 -0.60 -17.52 7.49
CA ALA A 22 0.77 -17.71 7.04
C ALA A 22 1.70 -16.71 7.71
N SER A 23 2.96 -17.12 7.84
CA SER A 23 4.09 -16.26 8.21
C SER A 23 5.08 -16.30 7.06
N ILE A 24 5.41 -15.14 6.50
CA ILE A 24 6.23 -15.01 5.29
C ILE A 24 7.28 -13.94 5.54
N GLU A 25 8.51 -14.18 5.08
CA GLU A 25 9.55 -13.15 5.13
C GLU A 25 9.17 -11.95 4.24
N ILE A 26 9.34 -10.73 4.75
CA ILE A 26 8.94 -9.50 4.05
C ILE A 26 9.58 -9.36 2.68
N ARG A 27 10.79 -9.91 2.50
CA ARG A 27 11.54 -9.92 1.23
C ARG A 27 10.87 -10.78 0.15
N GLN A 28 9.97 -11.68 0.54
CA GLN A 28 9.20 -12.56 -0.34
C GLN A 28 7.81 -11.96 -0.67
N VAL A 29 7.50 -10.77 -0.15
CA VAL A 29 6.21 -10.10 -0.33
C VAL A 29 6.40 -8.83 -1.16
N GLU A 30 5.52 -8.63 -2.13
CA GLU A 30 5.39 -7.36 -2.86
C GLU A 30 4.10 -6.66 -2.46
N THR A 31 4.11 -5.33 -2.45
CA THR A 31 2.89 -4.56 -2.22
C THR A 31 1.95 -4.70 -3.40
N VAL A 32 0.64 -4.69 -3.12
CA VAL A 32 -0.40 -4.72 -4.13
C VAL A 32 -1.01 -3.33 -4.26
N VAL A 33 -1.06 -2.85 -5.50
CA VAL A 33 -1.75 -1.61 -5.90
C VAL A 33 -2.62 -1.94 -7.11
N SER A 34 -3.94 -1.76 -6.98
CA SER A 34 -4.93 -2.00 -8.03
C SER A 34 -4.71 -1.06 -9.21
N LYS A 35 -5.33 -1.43 -10.32
CA LYS A 35 -5.43 -0.57 -11.50
C LYS A 35 -6.58 0.44 -11.36
N SER A 36 -7.51 0.20 -10.45
CA SER A 36 -8.73 1.01 -10.29
C SER A 36 -8.45 2.29 -9.50
N PRO A 37 -8.68 3.48 -10.08
CA PRO A 37 -8.64 4.75 -9.36
C PRO A 37 -9.64 4.79 -8.19
N GLY A 38 -9.41 5.69 -7.24
CA GLY A 38 -10.27 5.94 -6.08
C GLY A 38 -10.05 5.01 -4.89
N ARG A 39 -9.20 3.98 -5.02
CA ARG A 39 -8.85 3.11 -3.88
C ARG A 39 -7.99 3.88 -2.87
N ASN A 40 -8.25 3.66 -1.59
CA ASN A 40 -7.38 4.17 -0.52
C ASN A 40 -6.17 3.27 -0.38
N LEU A 41 -5.00 3.88 -0.26
CA LEU A 41 -3.70 3.26 -0.07
C LEU A 41 -3.08 3.78 1.22
N GLU A 42 -2.29 2.94 1.88
CA GLU A 42 -1.45 3.32 3.00
C GLU A 42 0.00 3.47 2.54
N VAL A 43 0.69 4.52 3.02
CA VAL A 43 2.14 4.67 2.82
C VAL A 43 2.88 3.75 3.79
N VAL A 44 3.69 2.82 3.27
CA VAL A 44 4.35 1.77 4.06
C VAL A 44 5.87 1.87 4.11
N LEU A 45 6.48 2.71 3.26
CA LEU A 45 7.91 2.98 3.30
C LEU A 45 8.18 4.42 3.74
N PRO A 46 9.26 4.67 4.50
CA PRO A 46 9.68 6.03 4.82
C PRO A 46 10.20 6.76 3.58
N SER A 47 10.26 8.10 3.64
CA SER A 47 10.86 8.97 2.62
C SER A 47 10.13 9.03 1.27
N VAL A 48 8.84 8.71 1.24
CA VAL A 48 8.00 8.90 0.05
C VAL A 48 7.53 10.34 0.02
N HIS A 49 8.37 11.23 -0.52
CA HIS A 49 8.19 12.68 -0.35
C HIS A 49 8.06 13.03 1.14
N ASN A 50 7.19 13.98 1.49
CA ASN A 50 6.89 14.37 2.87
C ASN A 50 5.68 13.61 3.44
N LEU A 51 5.28 12.48 2.86
CA LEU A 51 4.16 11.67 3.37
C LEU A 51 4.66 10.78 4.52
N PRO A 52 4.05 10.86 5.71
CA PRO A 52 4.44 9.99 6.83
C PRO A 52 4.01 8.54 6.56
N VAL A 53 4.76 7.58 7.13
CA VAL A 53 4.33 6.17 7.15
C VAL A 53 3.01 6.07 7.90
N GLY A 54 2.07 5.29 7.37
CA GLY A 54 0.70 5.20 7.84
C GLY A 54 -0.25 6.27 7.27
N ALA A 55 0.25 7.22 6.47
CA ALA A 55 -0.61 8.16 5.79
C ALA A 55 -1.54 7.44 4.80
N VAL A 56 -2.83 7.81 4.83
CA VAL A 56 -3.82 7.34 3.88
C VAL A 56 -3.89 8.30 2.69
N VAL A 57 -3.73 7.77 1.48
CA VAL A 57 -3.80 8.51 0.22
C VAL A 57 -4.76 7.83 -0.75
N SER A 58 -5.36 8.60 -1.66
CA SER A 58 -6.27 8.04 -2.68
C SER A 58 -5.53 7.82 -4.00
N LEU A 59 -5.65 6.64 -4.58
CA LEU A 59 -5.05 6.29 -5.87
C LEU A 59 -5.74 7.06 -7.01
N LYS A 60 -5.00 7.88 -7.75
CA LYS A 60 -5.50 8.53 -8.96
C LYS A 60 -5.23 7.69 -10.21
N SER A 61 -4.02 7.18 -10.37
CA SER A 61 -3.64 6.35 -11.51
C SER A 61 -2.44 5.46 -11.21
N ARG A 62 -2.36 4.29 -11.85
CA ARG A 62 -1.24 3.36 -11.74
C ARG A 62 -0.42 3.31 -13.03
N HIS A 63 0.89 3.51 -12.91
CA HIS A 63 1.85 3.46 -14.01
C HIS A 63 2.75 2.23 -13.87
N ALA A 64 2.18 1.04 -14.13
CA ALA A 64 2.85 -0.24 -13.87
C ALA A 64 4.21 -0.39 -14.57
N ARG A 65 4.33 0.06 -15.84
CA ARG A 65 5.60 0.00 -16.59
C ARG A 65 6.71 0.88 -15.99
N GLN A 66 6.34 1.90 -15.21
CA GLN A 66 7.28 2.81 -14.57
C GLN A 66 7.52 2.47 -13.10
N GLY A 67 6.82 1.48 -12.55
CA GLY A 67 6.89 1.14 -11.14
C GLY A 67 6.32 2.24 -10.22
N LYS A 68 5.40 3.08 -10.71
CA LYS A 68 4.87 4.25 -9.97
C LYS A 68 3.33 4.29 -9.90
N ALA A 69 2.81 5.04 -8.94
CA ALA A 69 1.41 5.43 -8.81
C ALA A 69 1.30 6.94 -8.60
N SER A 70 0.29 7.57 -9.20
CA SER A 70 -0.14 8.91 -8.81
C SER A 70 -1.18 8.79 -7.71
N VAL A 71 -0.97 9.47 -6.59
CA VAL A 71 -1.83 9.45 -5.41
C VAL A 71 -2.17 10.87 -4.97
N ILE A 72 -3.34 11.04 -4.37
CA ILE A 72 -3.82 12.30 -3.83
C ILE A 72 -3.84 12.19 -2.31
N SER A 73 -3.14 13.10 -1.64
CA SER A 73 -3.23 13.27 -0.18
C SER A 73 -3.97 14.55 0.14
N LYS A 74 -4.72 14.54 1.25
CA LYS A 74 -5.35 15.74 1.80
C LYS A 74 -4.39 16.34 2.84
N SER A 75 -3.76 17.46 2.51
CA SER A 75 -2.96 18.26 3.43
C SER A 75 -3.80 19.42 3.99
N MET A 76 -3.23 20.20 4.94
CA MET A 76 -3.88 21.41 5.44
C MET A 76 -4.09 22.46 4.34
N ASP A 77 -3.25 22.45 3.30
CA ASP A 77 -3.28 23.40 2.18
C ASP A 77 -4.19 22.94 1.02
N GLY A 78 -4.85 21.78 1.16
CA GLY A 78 -5.80 21.25 0.18
C GLY A 78 -5.46 19.85 -0.32
N LEU A 79 -5.89 19.53 -1.54
CA LEU A 79 -5.57 18.26 -2.20
C LEU A 79 -4.26 18.40 -2.96
N GLN A 80 -3.32 17.52 -2.66
CA GLN A 80 -2.01 17.50 -3.32
C GLN A 80 -1.75 16.15 -3.97
N GLU A 81 -1.27 16.18 -5.21
CA GLU A 81 -0.93 15.01 -5.99
C GLU A 81 0.56 14.67 -5.88
N TYR A 82 0.85 13.39 -5.68
CA TYR A 82 2.19 12.86 -5.53
C TYR A 82 2.40 11.68 -6.48
N LEU A 83 3.56 11.64 -7.13
CA LEU A 83 3.99 10.46 -7.87
C LEU A 83 4.91 9.62 -6.97
N VAL A 84 4.45 8.43 -6.58
CA VAL A 84 5.09 7.56 -5.59
C VAL A 84 5.48 6.20 -6.18
N PRO A 85 6.55 5.54 -5.70
CA PRO A 85 6.86 4.16 -6.07
C PRO A 85 5.75 3.19 -5.67
N LEU A 86 5.46 2.17 -6.51
CA LEU A 86 4.42 1.18 -6.19
C LEU A 86 4.73 0.38 -4.92
N ASN A 87 5.99 0.06 -4.67
CA ASN A 87 6.43 -0.67 -3.48
C ASN A 87 6.32 0.14 -2.18
N SER A 88 6.01 1.44 -2.28
CA SER A 88 5.97 2.36 -1.14
C SER A 88 4.58 2.59 -0.57
N VAL A 89 3.56 2.08 -1.27
CA VAL A 89 2.16 2.14 -0.88
C VAL A 89 1.52 0.76 -0.98
N CYS A 90 0.52 0.48 -0.15
CA CYS A 90 -0.27 -0.75 -0.24
C CYS A 90 -1.76 -0.48 -0.14
N GLU A 91 -2.57 -1.34 -0.75
CA GLU A 91 -4.02 -1.29 -0.58
C GLU A 91 -4.47 -1.74 0.80
N PHE A 92 -5.43 -1.02 1.36
CA PHE A 92 -6.23 -1.55 2.46
C PHE A 92 -7.03 -2.74 1.96
N ALA A 93 -6.87 -3.87 2.61
CA ALA A 93 -7.86 -4.93 2.55
C ALA A 93 -9.04 -4.46 3.40
N ASP A 94 -10.10 -3.98 2.75
CA ASP A 94 -11.36 -3.73 3.43
C ASP A 94 -11.76 -5.02 4.15
N ASN A 95 -12.01 -4.94 5.46
CA ASN A 95 -12.26 -6.09 6.35
C ASN A 95 -13.62 -6.79 6.07
N SER A 96 -14.18 -6.61 4.87
CA SER A 96 -15.48 -7.09 4.41
C SER A 96 -15.42 -8.43 3.65
N THR A 97 -14.30 -9.15 3.71
CA THR A 97 -14.17 -10.53 3.17
C THR A 97 -13.29 -11.39 4.06
#